data_AF-A0A5R8VT75-F1
#
_entry.id   AF-A0A5R8VT75-F1
#
_cell.length_a   1.000
_cell.length_b   1.000
_cell.length_c   1.000
_cell.angle_alpha   90.00
_cell.angle_beta   90.00
_cell.angle_gamma   90.00
#
_symmetry.space_group_name_H-M   'P 1'
#
loop_
_entity.id
_entity.type
_entity.pdbx_description
1 polymer ?
#
loop_
_entity_poly.entity_id
_entity_poly.type
_entity_poly.pdbx_seq_one_letter_code
_entity_poly.pdbx_strand_id
1 'polypeptide(L)'
;MEVLAGIRPVHQLARRLDPRCLAALQHRAALIRRQLNRTGNPALARLHRNSTVRSVRVCEVSVGVYEASAVVLDDLRARAVAVRLERSKQVWRITELVIG
;
A
#
# COMPACT_ATOMS: atom_id res chain seq x y z
N MET A 1 -0.83 -2.80 2.92
CA MET A 1 -0.63 -4.26 2.79
C MET A 1 -1.92 -5.04 2.91
N GLU A 2 -2.74 -4.82 3.93
CA GLU A 2 -3.96 -5.61 4.17
C GLU A 2 -4.96 -5.63 3.00
N VAL A 3 -5.05 -4.53 2.25
CA VAL A 3 -5.87 -4.48 1.02
C VAL A 3 -5.38 -5.47 -0.03
N LEU A 4 -4.06 -5.54 -0.23
CA LEU A 4 -3.45 -6.49 -1.17
C LEU A 4 -3.57 -7.94 -0.67
N ALA A 5 -3.51 -8.14 0.65
CA ALA A 5 -3.76 -9.43 1.30
C ALA A 5 -5.25 -9.85 1.31
N GLY A 6 -6.16 -8.99 0.83
CA GLY A 6 -7.61 -9.25 0.82
C GLY A 6 -8.30 -9.16 2.20
N ILE A 7 -7.62 -8.62 3.22
CA ILE A 7 -8.12 -8.54 4.61
C ILE A 7 -8.89 -7.22 4.83
N ARG A 8 -8.41 -6.12 4.25
CA ARG A 8 -9.05 -4.80 4.39
C ARG A 8 -9.75 -4.39 3.10
N PRO A 9 -11.02 -3.92 3.15
CA PRO A 9 -11.66 -3.30 2.00
C PRO A 9 -10.95 -2.01 1.57
N VAL A 10 -10.71 -1.83 0.26
CA VAL A 10 -9.97 -0.67 -0.27
C VAL A 10 -10.67 0.67 0.00
N HIS A 11 -12.00 0.70 0.02
CA HIS A 11 -12.78 1.92 0.23
C HIS A 11 -12.54 2.57 1.60
N GLN A 12 -12.09 1.81 2.61
CA GLN A 12 -11.71 2.35 3.92
C GLN A 12 -10.53 3.32 3.83
N LEU A 13 -9.76 3.27 2.73
CA LEU A 13 -8.63 4.15 2.48
C LEU A 13 -8.98 5.36 1.58
N ALA A 14 -10.22 5.44 1.07
CA ALA A 14 -10.62 6.45 0.08
C ALA A 14 -10.42 7.90 0.56
N ARG A 15 -10.55 8.17 1.87
CA ARG A 15 -10.32 9.51 2.43
C ARG A 15 -8.83 9.87 2.49
N ARG A 16 -7.93 8.87 2.51
CA ARG A 16 -6.49 9.04 2.75
C ARG A 16 -5.65 8.98 1.47
N LEU A 17 -6.15 8.39 0.39
CA LEU A 17 -5.44 8.34 -0.89
C LEU A 17 -6.08 9.29 -1.89
N ASP A 18 -5.25 9.86 -2.77
CA ASP A 18 -5.73 10.43 -4.02
C ASP A 18 -6.47 9.36 -4.86
N PRO A 19 -7.51 9.73 -5.64
CA PRO A 19 -8.25 8.79 -6.48
C PRO A 19 -7.39 7.90 -7.38
N ARG A 20 -6.29 8.44 -7.93
CA ARG A 20 -5.37 7.66 -8.79
C ARG A 20 -4.68 6.54 -8.01
N CYS A 21 -4.15 6.87 -6.83
CA CYS A 21 -3.52 5.90 -5.94
C CYS A 21 -4.52 4.84 -5.44
N LEU A 22 -5.75 5.26 -5.13
CA LEU A 22 -6.82 4.33 -4.73
C LEU A 22 -7.15 3.33 -5.84
N ALA A 23 -7.31 3.82 -7.08
CA ALA A 23 -7.61 2.99 -8.24
C ALA A 23 -6.46 2.02 -8.55
N ALA A 24 -5.20 2.46 -8.50
CA ALA A 24 -4.04 1.61 -8.70
C ALA A 24 -3.95 0.49 -7.65
N LEU A 25 -4.18 0.82 -6.37
CA LEU A 25 -4.20 -0.15 -5.29
C LEU A 25 -5.33 -1.18 -5.45
N GLN A 26 -6.53 -0.73 -5.80
CA GLN A 26 -7.67 -1.59 -6.08
C GLN A 26 -7.41 -2.53 -7.26
N HIS A 27 -6.86 -2.00 -8.35
CA HIS A 27 -6.52 -2.79 -9.53
C HIS A 27 -5.51 -3.89 -9.20
N ARG A 28 -4.42 -3.55 -8.50
CA ARG A 28 -3.41 -4.53 -8.08
C ARG A 28 -3.97 -5.60 -7.16
N ALA A 29 -4.82 -5.23 -6.19
CA ALA A 29 -5.50 -6.20 -5.33
C ALA A 29 -6.44 -7.14 -6.12
N ALA A 30 -7.12 -6.62 -7.16
CA ALA A 30 -7.95 -7.43 -8.03
C ALA A 30 -7.13 -8.44 -8.86
N LEU A 31 -5.98 -8.04 -9.40
CA LEU A 31 -5.09 -8.93 -10.14
C LEU A 31 -4.55 -10.07 -9.28
N ILE A 32 -4.09 -9.78 -8.06
CA ILE A 32 -3.60 -10.81 -7.12
C ILE A 32 -4.71 -11.83 -6.85
N ARG A 33 -5.92 -11.36 -6.56
CA ARG A 33 -7.08 -12.22 -6.28
C ARG A 33 -7.48 -13.08 -7.49
N ARG A 34 -7.52 -12.48 -8.68
CA ARG A 34 -7.79 -13.22 -9.94
C ARG A 34 -6.76 -14.31 -10.17
N GLN A 35 -5.48 -13.99 -9.98
CA GLN A 35 -4.40 -14.96 -10.16
C GLN A 35 -4.46 -16.09 -9.12
N LEU A 36 -4.75 -15.77 -7.86
CA LEU A 36 -4.95 -16.77 -6.80
C LEU A 36 -6.11 -17.71 -7.16
N ASN A 37 -7.27 -17.18 -7.55
CA ASN A 37 -8.43 -17.99 -7.93
C ASN A 37 -8.16 -18.88 -9.16
N ARG A 38 -7.37 -18.38 -10.12
CA ARG A 38 -7.03 -19.12 -11.35
C ARG A 38 -6.05 -20.27 -11.10
N THR A 39 -5.09 -20.09 -10.19
CA THR A 39 -3.95 -21.01 -10.04
C THR A 39 -3.96 -21.84 -8.77
N GLY A 40 -4.72 -21.44 -7.75
CA GLY A 40 -4.69 -22.08 -6.43
C GLY A 40 -3.33 -22.02 -5.74
N ASN A 41 -2.40 -21.16 -6.20
CA ASN A 41 -1.03 -21.17 -5.71
C ASN A 41 -0.96 -20.77 -4.21
N PRO A 42 -0.50 -21.66 -3.31
CA PRO A 42 -0.46 -21.38 -1.87
C PRO A 42 0.50 -20.23 -1.50
N ALA A 43 1.54 -19.98 -2.30
CA ALA A 43 2.41 -18.82 -2.09
C ALA A 43 1.67 -17.50 -2.32
N LEU A 44 0.75 -17.42 -3.28
CA LEU A 44 -0.06 -16.23 -3.49
C LEU A 44 -1.05 -15.99 -2.34
N ALA A 45 -1.55 -17.05 -1.71
CA ALA A 45 -2.44 -16.93 -0.55
C ALA A 45 -1.72 -16.38 0.70
N ARG A 46 -0.41 -16.57 0.79
CA ARG A 46 0.45 -16.06 1.86
C ARG A 46 1.03 -14.67 1.57
N LEU A 47 0.94 -14.22 0.33
CA LEU A 47 1.42 -12.90 -0.08
C LEU A 47 0.80 -11.81 0.79
N HIS A 48 1.63 -10.92 1.34
CA HIS A 48 1.21 -9.80 2.18
C HIS A 48 0.54 -10.18 3.52
N ARG A 49 0.47 -11.47 3.88
CA ARG A 49 -0.01 -11.92 5.21
C ARG A 49 1.02 -11.58 6.29
N ASN A 50 0.52 -11.39 7.51
CA ASN A 50 1.31 -11.07 8.71
C ASN A 50 2.29 -9.89 8.50
N SER A 51 1.86 -8.91 7.70
CA SER A 51 2.70 -7.77 7.34
C SER A 51 3.08 -6.95 8.57
N THR A 52 4.38 -6.76 8.82
CA THR A 52 4.91 -5.93 9.91
C THR A 52 5.83 -4.85 9.37
N VAL A 53 5.65 -3.61 9.83
CA VAL A 53 6.53 -2.50 9.46
C VAL A 53 7.83 -2.61 10.27
N ARG A 54 8.95 -2.85 9.60
CA ARG A 54 10.27 -2.98 10.23
C ARG A 54 10.92 -1.62 10.51
N SER A 55 10.82 -0.71 9.55
CA SER A 55 11.44 0.61 9.64
C SER A 55 10.71 1.60 8.75
N VAL A 56 10.71 2.87 9.17
CA VAL A 56 10.17 3.99 8.40
C VAL A 56 11.19 5.11 8.40
N ARG A 57 11.38 5.76 7.25
CA ARG A 57 12.11 7.02 7.11
C ARG A 57 11.18 8.03 6.48
N VAL A 58 11.21 9.26 6.99
CA VAL A 58 10.34 10.36 6.57
C VAL A 58 11.21 11.58 6.31
N CYS A 59 10.87 12.34 5.27
CA CYS A 59 11.55 13.56 4.86
C CYS A 59 10.51 14.62 4.50
N GLU A 60 10.61 15.82 5.07
CA GLU A 60 9.86 16.97 4.56
C GLU A 60 10.59 17.52 3.33
N VAL A 61 9.93 17.48 2.18
CA VAL A 61 10.52 17.95 0.90
C VAL A 61 10.12 19.38 0.58
N SER A 62 9.01 19.85 1.14
CA SER A 62 8.57 21.24 1.15
C SER A 62 7.49 21.42 2.21
N VAL A 63 7.13 22.65 2.54
CA VAL A 63 6.06 22.95 3.52
C VAL A 63 4.78 22.17 3.18
N GLY A 64 4.36 21.29 4.10
CA GLY A 64 3.13 20.51 3.93
C GLY A 64 3.24 19.32 2.97
N VAL A 65 4.45 18.95 2.56
CA VAL A 65 4.72 17.80 1.69
C VAL A 65 5.81 16.92 2.30
N TYR A 66 5.50 15.64 2.47
CA TYR A 66 6.41 14.66 3.03
C TYR A 66 6.57 13.48 2.10
N GLU A 67 7.78 12.98 1.99
CA GLU A 67 8.05 11.69 1.38
C GLU A 67 8.45 10.71 2.47
N ALA A 68 7.94 9.48 2.39
CA ALA A 68 8.28 8.45 3.32
C ALA A 68 8.58 7.13 2.62
N SER A 69 9.54 6.41 3.16
CA SER A 69 9.86 5.04 2.77
C SER A 69 9.71 4.12 3.97
N ALA A 70 9.16 2.94 3.75
CA ALA A 70 9.00 1.91 4.76
C ALA A 70 9.49 0.56 4.24
N VAL A 71 10.10 -0.22 5.13
CA VAL A 71 10.39 -1.63 4.89
C VAL A 71 9.31 -2.44 5.60
N VAL A 72 8.55 -3.22 4.84
CA VAL A 72 7.49 -4.08 5.36
C VAL A 72 7.88 -5.53 5.15
N LEU A 73 7.88 -6.31 6.24
CA LEU A 73 8.10 -7.75 6.21
C LEU A 73 6.74 -8.43 6.08
N ASP A 74 6.61 -9.40 5.18
CA ASP A 74 5.50 -10.36 5.16
C ASP A 74 6.03 -11.79 5.28
N ASP A 75 5.13 -12.77 5.28
CA ASP A 75 5.45 -14.20 5.34
C ASP A 75 6.50 -14.70 4.30
N LEU A 76 6.66 -13.98 3.19
CA LEU A 76 7.44 -14.44 2.03
C LEU A 76 8.66 -13.58 1.75
N ARG A 77 8.60 -12.26 1.98
CA ARG A 77 9.70 -11.33 1.70
C ARG A 77 9.56 -9.97 2.38
N ALA A 78 10.67 -9.24 2.37
CA ALA A 78 10.68 -7.80 2.63
C ALA A 78 10.20 -7.02 1.39
N ARG A 79 9.52 -5.90 1.62
CA ARG A 79 9.05 -4.98 0.58
C ARG A 79 9.36 -3.55 0.94
N ALA A 80 9.83 -2.81 -0.05
CA ALA A 80 9.85 -1.36 0.01
C ALA A 80 8.45 -0.81 -0.27
N VAL A 81 8.01 0.13 0.55
CA VAL A 81 6.83 0.96 0.32
C VAL A 81 7.31 2.41 0.29
N ALA A 82 7.01 3.13 -0.77
CA ALA A 82 7.28 4.57 -0.86
C ALA A 82 5.97 5.32 -1.01
N VAL A 83 5.85 6.44 -0.30
CA VAL A 83 4.67 7.31 -0.35
C VAL A 83 5.06 8.77 -0.39
N ARG A 84 4.24 9.56 -1.05
CA ARG A 84 4.23 11.02 -0.92
C ARG A 84 2.94 11.45 -0.24
N LEU A 85 3.04 12.25 0.81
CA LEU A 85 1.93 12.84 1.52
C LEU A 85 1.89 14.34 1.27
N GLU A 86 0.72 14.84 0.90
CA GLU A 86 0.47 16.27 0.71
C GLU A 86 -0.68 16.73 1.60
N ARG A 87 -0.50 17.88 2.23
CA ARG A 87 -1.53 18.51 3.06
C ARG A 87 -2.34 19.48 2.21
N SER A 88 -3.63 19.19 2.03
CA SER A 88 -4.58 20.08 1.35
C SER A 88 -5.77 20.36 2.26
N LYS A 89 -6.11 21.64 2.46
CA LYS A 89 -7.24 22.08 3.31
C LYS A 89 -7.29 21.34 4.67
N GLN A 90 -6.14 21.27 5.35
CA GLN A 90 -5.96 20.59 6.65
C GLN A 90 -6.06 19.04 6.64
N VAL A 91 -6.15 18.40 5.47
CA VAL A 91 -6.19 16.94 5.33
C VAL A 91 -4.92 16.44 4.66
N TRP A 92 -4.27 15.46 5.29
CA TRP A 92 -3.17 14.71 4.70
C TRP A 92 -3.71 13.64 3.75
N ARG A 93 -3.22 13.65 2.52
CA ARG A 93 -3.50 12.63 1.50
C ARG A 93 -2.20 12.06 0.95
N ILE A 94 -2.22 10.76 0.68
CA ILE A 94 -1.19 10.07 -0.09
C ILE A 94 -1.46 10.36 -1.57
N THR A 95 -0.56 11.11 -2.21
CA THR A 95 -0.67 11.50 -3.63
C THR A 95 0.11 10.56 -4.54
N GLU A 96 1.17 9.94 -4.02
CA GLU A 96 1.94 8.89 -4.71
C GLU A 96 2.12 7.68 -3.78
N LEU A 97 2.01 6.46 -4.34
CA LEU A 97 2.17 5.20 -3.61
C LEU A 97 2.84 4.14 -4.50
N VAL A 98 3.99 3.63 -4.05
CA VAL A 98 4.72 2.53 -4.68
C VAL A 98 4.92 1.40 -3.68
N ILE A 99 4.75 0.15 -4.12
CA ILE A 99 4.92 -1.07 -3.31
C ILE A 99 5.70 -2.12 -4.12
N GLY A 100 6.79 -2.66 -3.56
CA GLY A 100 7.58 -3.76 -4.15
C GLY A 100 6.99 -5.17 -4.01
#